data_AF-A0A6N6SM69-F1
#
_entry.id   AF-A0A6N6SM69-F1
#
_cell.length_a   1.000
_cell.length_b   1.000
_cell.length_c   1.000
_cell.angle_alpha   90.00
_cell.angle_beta   90.00
_cell.angle_gamma   90.00
#
_symmetry.space_group_name_H-M   'P 1'
#
loop_
_entity.id
_entity.type
_entity.pdbx_description
1 polymer ?
#
loop_
_entity_poly.entity_id
_entity_poly.type
_entity_poly.pdbx_seq_one_letter_code
_entity_poly.pdbx_strand_id
1 'polypeptide(L)'
;MKNIKYLAVVFFSATFVIFAQNGNGISSVTDPVSTGMGKTNTVTSRGVYALGVNPSLLTWSKDKSFEFALIAPFNFRFGFDFMTLDDYNYFFKPEKNPVTGKMEGKHLTPEDKQRFRELFSDEAKMVLNLSYSLFSFSYNMGKNAGAIGFSISDNIYSRVVIPETFAKVVLEGGLQNEVYDFSSLDIKGVWARKYSLSYAHDFKLFNWKQVSAGISLNLLQGYAYFGTDYVKTNFMFDNGNVITGTGDYRAVAAFSPLFGVNYDFDSTHNEKGSFSLFPSPAGSGFGVDLGFAARIDNNWSFGFALTDLGSMTWNKGVAEYSAEGDIYVDDILDQTQRDSVVNMLKGKAHSLADFGTSLPGAFRIGGAYNVSGSSGDWVFASDLNFGFNNEPGNSTKPRWSLGVEWNPASSWAPWLRTGFTTGGGDLTGWTFGGGFRLGNFYFDGAMSDFQYFFTPSKAKRASVSLGLRMRFD
;
A
#
# COMPACT_ATOMS: atom_id res chain seq x y z
N MET A 1 -42.35 0.60 -3.25
CA MET A 1 -41.00 0.40 -3.84
C MET A 1 -40.22 1.71 -4.11
N LYS A 2 -40.31 2.77 -3.27
CA LYS A 2 -39.45 3.97 -3.41
C LYS A 2 -38.22 3.93 -2.47
N ASN A 3 -38.32 3.27 -1.32
CA ASN A 3 -37.35 3.41 -0.23
C ASN A 3 -36.03 2.62 -0.46
N ILE A 4 -36.08 1.50 -1.20
CA ILE A 4 -34.89 0.70 -1.55
C ILE A 4 -33.91 1.50 -2.42
N LYS A 5 -34.40 2.42 -3.26
CA LYS A 5 -33.53 3.27 -4.09
C LYS A 5 -32.71 4.27 -3.26
N TYR A 6 -33.21 4.69 -2.10
CA TYR A 6 -32.45 5.57 -1.20
C TYR A 6 -31.40 4.80 -0.40
N LEU A 7 -31.69 3.57 0.03
CA LEU A 7 -30.67 2.71 0.66
C LEU A 7 -29.53 2.38 -0.32
N ALA A 8 -29.86 2.01 -1.55
CA ALA A 8 -28.86 1.76 -2.60
C ALA A 8 -28.05 3.03 -2.91
N VAL A 9 -28.67 4.22 -2.98
CA VAL A 9 -27.97 5.48 -3.22
C VAL A 9 -27.13 5.92 -2.03
N VAL A 10 -27.54 5.69 -0.78
CA VAL A 10 -26.70 5.96 0.40
C VAL A 10 -25.48 5.03 0.43
N PHE A 11 -25.65 3.75 0.09
CA PHE A 11 -24.52 2.84 -0.13
C PHE A 11 -23.61 3.33 -1.28
N PHE A 12 -24.19 3.83 -2.40
CA PHE A 12 -23.43 4.32 -3.56
C PHE A 12 -22.82 5.73 -3.41
N SER A 13 -23.29 6.53 -2.45
CA SER A 13 -22.70 7.85 -2.14
C SER A 13 -21.71 7.80 -0.99
N ALA A 14 -21.71 6.73 -0.18
CA ALA A 14 -20.63 6.40 0.74
C ALA A 14 -19.42 5.72 0.04
N THR A 15 -19.56 5.26 -1.21
CA THR A 15 -18.50 4.55 -1.96
C THR A 15 -17.48 5.44 -2.69
N PHE A 16 -17.32 6.71 -2.32
CA PHE A 16 -16.16 7.50 -2.73
C PHE A 16 -15.20 7.68 -1.55
N VAL A 17 -13.95 7.26 -1.74
CA VAL A 17 -12.82 7.29 -0.78
C VAL A 17 -12.80 6.16 0.28
N ILE A 18 -12.62 4.91 -0.17
CA ILE A 18 -12.04 3.82 0.65
C ILE A 18 -11.08 3.01 -0.24
N PHE A 19 -9.85 2.76 0.22
CA PHE A 19 -8.74 2.22 -0.58
C PHE A 19 -7.96 1.13 0.18
N ALA A 20 -6.85 0.54 -0.33
CA ALA A 20 -6.23 -0.62 0.38
C ALA A 20 -4.67 -0.83 0.33
N GLN A 21 -4.05 -1.97 0.76
CA GLN A 21 -2.61 -2.02 1.24
C GLN A 21 -1.68 -3.02 0.54
N ASN A 22 -0.36 -2.73 0.50
CA ASN A 22 0.71 -3.70 0.19
C ASN A 22 1.71 -3.78 1.36
N GLY A 23 2.32 -4.94 1.62
CA GLY A 23 3.41 -5.10 2.60
C GLY A 23 4.78 -4.62 2.11
N ASN A 24 4.91 -3.30 2.01
CA ASN A 24 6.03 -2.56 1.45
C ASN A 24 6.65 -1.50 2.42
N GLY A 25 6.36 -1.49 3.73
CA GLY A 25 6.52 -0.27 4.54
C GLY A 25 5.84 0.99 3.97
N ILE A 26 6.14 2.15 4.54
CA ILE A 26 5.99 3.49 3.89
C ILE A 26 7.27 3.80 3.05
N SER A 27 8.14 2.79 2.87
CA SER A 27 9.54 2.97 2.48
C SER A 27 10.10 1.98 1.45
N SER A 28 9.49 0.82 1.21
CA SER A 28 10.14 -0.28 0.45
C SER A 28 9.85 -0.32 -1.05
N VAL A 29 8.96 0.51 -1.62
CA VAL A 29 8.78 0.56 -3.08
C VAL A 29 8.35 1.97 -3.53
N THR A 30 9.32 2.86 -3.71
CA THR A 30 9.06 4.20 -4.25
C THR A 30 9.74 4.46 -5.59
N ASP A 31 10.67 3.60 -6.05
CA ASP A 31 11.45 3.83 -7.27
C ASP A 31 11.28 2.75 -8.37
N PRO A 32 11.40 3.14 -9.66
CA PRO A 32 11.19 2.24 -10.80
C PRO A 32 12.31 1.20 -11.02
N VAL A 33 13.54 1.44 -10.55
CA VAL A 33 14.66 0.50 -10.70
C VAL A 33 14.39 -0.74 -9.84
N SER A 34 14.16 -0.50 -8.55
CA SER A 34 13.73 -1.52 -7.59
C SER A 34 12.44 -2.22 -8.01
N THR A 35 11.47 -1.46 -8.54
CA THR A 35 10.22 -2.03 -9.04
C THR A 35 10.46 -2.99 -10.20
N GLY A 36 11.33 -2.65 -11.16
CA GLY A 36 11.67 -3.52 -12.28
C GLY A 36 12.40 -4.80 -11.87
N MET A 37 13.20 -4.73 -10.79
CA MET A 37 13.99 -5.83 -10.23
C MET A 37 13.30 -6.59 -9.08
N GLY A 38 11.97 -6.75 -9.09
CA GLY A 38 11.26 -7.60 -8.14
C GLY A 38 11.23 -7.07 -6.70
N LYS A 39 11.43 -5.76 -6.50
CA LYS A 39 11.63 -5.10 -5.19
C LYS A 39 12.93 -5.53 -4.47
N THR A 40 13.97 -5.92 -5.22
CA THR A 40 15.35 -6.04 -4.69
C THR A 40 15.97 -4.65 -4.65
N ASN A 41 16.21 -4.12 -3.45
CA ASN A 41 16.57 -2.72 -3.23
C ASN A 41 17.53 -2.45 -2.07
N THR A 42 17.74 -3.43 -1.19
CA THR A 42 18.59 -3.33 0.01
C THR A 42 20.07 -3.07 -0.32
N VAL A 43 20.52 -3.44 -1.52
CA VAL A 43 21.91 -3.27 -2.01
C VAL A 43 22.04 -2.71 -3.43
N THR A 44 20.94 -2.52 -4.15
CA THR A 44 20.90 -2.11 -5.57
C THR A 44 20.56 -0.63 -5.76
N SER A 45 19.75 -0.03 -4.87
CA SER A 45 19.38 1.39 -4.94
C SER A 45 20.58 2.35 -4.86
N ARG A 46 20.53 3.47 -5.58
CA ARG A 46 21.61 4.49 -5.64
C ARG A 46 21.05 5.90 -5.57
N GLY A 47 21.87 6.86 -5.15
CA GLY A 47 21.54 8.28 -5.12
C GLY A 47 20.18 8.57 -4.48
N VAL A 48 19.32 9.33 -5.17
CA VAL A 48 17.98 9.67 -4.69
C VAL A 48 17.05 8.47 -4.46
N TYR A 49 17.32 7.30 -5.07
CA TYR A 49 16.52 6.08 -4.85
C TYR A 49 16.98 5.27 -3.63
N ALA A 50 18.10 5.63 -2.97
CA ALA A 50 18.50 5.04 -1.70
C ALA A 50 17.72 5.61 -0.49
N LEU A 51 17.13 6.81 -0.65
CA LEU A 51 16.42 7.54 0.40
C LEU A 51 15.17 6.76 0.85
N GLY A 52 15.05 6.54 2.17
CA GLY A 52 14.03 5.69 2.77
C GLY A 52 14.22 4.18 2.56
N VAL A 53 15.07 3.73 1.63
CA VAL A 53 15.29 2.30 1.34
C VAL A 53 16.42 1.73 2.19
N ASN A 54 17.62 2.29 2.04
CA ASN A 54 18.82 1.97 2.81
C ASN A 54 19.78 3.17 2.74
N PRO A 55 19.88 4.02 3.79
CA PRO A 55 20.67 5.24 3.73
C PRO A 55 22.16 5.00 3.47
N SER A 56 22.71 3.83 3.84
CA SER A 56 24.14 3.52 3.61
C SER A 56 24.54 3.47 2.13
N LEU A 57 23.59 3.32 1.20
CA LEU A 57 23.86 3.29 -0.24
C LEU A 57 24.10 4.68 -0.87
N LEU A 58 23.93 5.77 -0.10
CA LEU A 58 24.19 7.13 -0.58
C LEU A 58 25.66 7.36 -0.97
N THR A 59 26.60 6.69 -0.29
CA THR A 59 28.05 6.74 -0.63
C THR A 59 28.44 5.85 -1.81
N TRP A 60 27.49 5.08 -2.37
CA TRP A 60 27.74 4.18 -3.50
C TRP A 60 27.49 4.84 -4.87
N SER A 61 26.96 6.07 -4.90
CA SER A 61 27.07 6.97 -6.07
C SER A 61 28.51 7.51 -6.18
N LYS A 62 28.88 8.07 -7.34
CA LYS A 62 30.26 8.55 -7.62
C LYS A 62 30.69 9.65 -6.62
N ASP A 63 31.97 9.69 -6.24
CA ASP A 63 32.55 10.79 -5.46
C ASP A 63 32.24 12.14 -6.13
N LYS A 64 31.78 13.12 -5.34
CA LYS A 64 31.33 14.47 -5.77
C LYS A 64 30.08 14.51 -6.65
N SER A 65 29.36 13.40 -6.82
CA SER A 65 28.11 13.42 -7.59
C SER A 65 26.96 14.08 -6.83
N PHE A 66 26.19 14.90 -7.56
CA PHE A 66 24.93 15.49 -7.12
C PHE A 66 23.79 14.91 -7.95
N GLU A 67 22.79 14.32 -7.30
CA GLU A 67 21.58 13.77 -7.92
C GLU A 67 20.35 14.49 -7.38
N PHE A 68 19.36 14.78 -8.24
CA PHE A 68 18.04 15.23 -7.79
C PHE A 68 16.92 14.72 -8.70
N ALA A 69 15.72 14.56 -8.12
CA ALA A 69 14.51 14.19 -8.83
C ALA A 69 13.80 15.40 -9.46
N LEU A 70 13.43 15.31 -10.73
CA LEU A 70 12.59 16.31 -11.44
C LEU A 70 11.12 15.91 -11.46
N ILE A 71 10.85 14.64 -11.80
CA ILE A 71 9.51 14.06 -11.74
C ILE A 71 9.63 12.78 -10.92
N ALA A 72 9.35 12.95 -9.63
CA ALA A 72 9.23 11.88 -8.66
C ALA A 72 10.51 10.99 -8.53
N PRO A 73 10.46 9.92 -7.73
CA PRO A 73 9.90 8.72 -8.32
C PRO A 73 8.50 8.42 -7.81
N PHE A 74 7.68 7.95 -8.74
CA PHE A 74 6.24 7.73 -8.63
C PHE A 74 6.01 6.23 -8.66
N ASN A 75 5.13 5.76 -7.78
CA ASN A 75 4.67 4.38 -7.75
C ASN A 75 3.15 4.40 -7.54
N PHE A 76 2.42 3.77 -8.44
CA PHE A 76 0.98 3.54 -8.31
C PHE A 76 0.70 2.05 -8.51
N ARG A 77 -0.13 1.49 -7.62
CA ARG A 77 -0.65 0.13 -7.73
C ARG A 77 -2.05 0.04 -7.15
N PHE A 78 -3.02 -0.41 -7.93
CA PHE A 78 -4.42 -0.54 -7.53
C PHE A 78 -5.02 -1.87 -8.02
N GLY A 79 -5.91 -2.48 -7.24
CA GLY A 79 -6.72 -3.61 -7.72
C GLY A 79 -7.36 -4.46 -6.63
N PHE A 80 -7.72 -5.70 -7.01
CA PHE A 80 -8.48 -6.65 -6.22
C PHE A 80 -7.78 -8.01 -6.23
N ASP A 81 -7.56 -8.62 -5.07
CA ASP A 81 -6.85 -9.91 -4.97
C ASP A 81 -7.77 -11.10 -5.24
N PHE A 82 -9.07 -10.88 -5.09
CA PHE A 82 -10.12 -11.90 -5.26
C PHE A 82 -10.62 -12.02 -6.70
N MET A 83 -10.64 -10.93 -7.47
CA MET A 83 -11.37 -10.86 -8.74
C MET A 83 -10.46 -10.52 -9.91
N THR A 84 -10.47 -11.33 -10.98
CA THR A 84 -9.82 -10.97 -12.25
C THR A 84 -10.73 -10.11 -13.12
N LEU A 85 -10.18 -9.47 -14.16
CA LEU A 85 -10.96 -8.77 -15.17
C LEU A 85 -11.95 -9.70 -15.90
N ASP A 86 -11.63 -10.99 -16.07
CA ASP A 86 -12.56 -12.01 -16.58
C ASP A 86 -13.73 -12.23 -15.62
N ASP A 87 -13.48 -12.32 -14.30
CA ASP A 87 -14.55 -12.48 -13.30
C ASP A 87 -15.42 -11.22 -13.26
N TYR A 88 -14.81 -10.03 -13.29
CA TYR A 88 -15.55 -8.78 -13.38
C TYR A 88 -16.44 -8.73 -14.63
N ASN A 89 -15.90 -9.10 -15.80
CA ASN A 89 -16.66 -9.18 -17.05
C ASN A 89 -17.71 -10.29 -17.03
N TYR A 90 -17.54 -11.35 -16.23
CA TYR A 90 -18.51 -12.44 -16.11
C TYR A 90 -19.70 -12.09 -15.23
N PHE A 91 -19.48 -11.31 -14.15
CA PHE A 91 -20.52 -10.97 -13.18
C PHE A 91 -21.18 -9.60 -13.41
N PHE A 92 -20.45 -8.61 -13.95
CA PHE A 92 -20.93 -7.22 -14.03
C PHE A 92 -21.09 -6.67 -15.44
N LYS A 93 -20.65 -7.38 -16.48
CA LYS A 93 -20.91 -6.96 -17.86
C LYS A 93 -22.39 -7.21 -18.19
N PRO A 94 -23.14 -6.21 -18.69
CA PRO A 94 -24.51 -6.44 -19.13
C PRO A 94 -24.55 -7.44 -20.29
N GLU A 95 -25.51 -8.35 -20.24
CA GLU A 95 -25.81 -9.29 -21.31
C GLU A 95 -26.96 -8.77 -22.17
N LYS A 96 -26.97 -9.11 -23.46
CA LYS A 96 -28.07 -8.70 -24.34
C LYS A 96 -29.21 -9.70 -24.21
N ASN A 97 -30.34 -9.28 -23.65
CA ASN A 97 -31.54 -10.08 -23.56
C ASN A 97 -32.00 -10.47 -24.99
N PRO A 98 -32.12 -11.77 -25.32
CA PRO A 98 -32.42 -12.23 -26.67
C PRO A 98 -33.87 -11.95 -27.11
N VAL A 99 -34.78 -11.67 -26.16
CA VAL A 99 -36.19 -11.38 -26.41
C VAL A 99 -36.45 -9.87 -26.50
N THR A 100 -35.90 -9.07 -25.57
CA THR A 100 -36.12 -7.61 -25.52
C THR A 100 -35.11 -6.83 -26.34
N GLY A 101 -33.97 -7.44 -26.70
CA GLY A 101 -32.84 -6.79 -27.36
C GLY A 101 -32.06 -5.80 -26.49
N LYS A 102 -32.48 -5.59 -25.24
CA LYS A 102 -31.86 -4.63 -24.30
C LYS A 102 -30.64 -5.24 -23.61
N MET A 103 -29.74 -4.37 -23.16
CA MET A 103 -28.67 -4.75 -22.25
C MET A 103 -29.24 -4.81 -20.83
N GLU A 104 -29.17 -5.97 -20.20
CA GLU A 104 -29.69 -6.25 -18.87
C GLU A 104 -28.58 -6.87 -18.01
N GLY A 105 -28.66 -6.75 -16.67
CA GLY A 105 -27.68 -7.36 -15.78
C GLY A 105 -27.78 -8.89 -15.83
N LYS A 106 -26.65 -9.59 -15.70
CA LYS A 106 -26.64 -11.06 -15.69
C LYS A 106 -27.49 -11.59 -14.52
N HIS A 107 -28.39 -12.51 -14.82
CA HIS A 107 -29.12 -13.27 -13.80
C HIS A 107 -28.25 -14.44 -13.32
N LEU A 108 -27.85 -14.40 -12.05
CA LEU A 108 -26.95 -15.41 -11.47
C LEU A 108 -27.70 -16.73 -11.18
N THR A 109 -27.21 -17.84 -11.72
CA THR A 109 -27.62 -19.20 -11.33
C THR A 109 -27.11 -19.56 -9.93
N PRO A 110 -27.55 -20.68 -9.31
CA PRO A 110 -26.95 -21.16 -8.06
C PRO A 110 -25.43 -21.38 -8.17
N GLU A 111 -24.96 -21.89 -9.31
CA GLU A 111 -23.53 -22.09 -9.60
C GLU A 111 -22.79 -20.76 -9.76
N ASP A 112 -23.40 -19.74 -10.40
CA ASP A 112 -22.84 -18.39 -10.45
C ASP A 112 -22.70 -17.78 -9.04
N LYS A 113 -23.70 -17.98 -8.17
CA LYS A 113 -23.65 -17.50 -6.78
C LYS A 113 -22.55 -18.18 -5.98
N GLN A 114 -22.39 -19.50 -6.12
CA GLN A 114 -21.29 -20.23 -5.51
C GLN A 114 -19.94 -19.69 -6.02
N ARG A 115 -19.75 -19.61 -7.34
CA ARG A 115 -18.51 -19.09 -7.94
C ARG A 115 -18.20 -17.66 -7.48
N PHE A 116 -19.21 -16.81 -7.31
CA PHE A 116 -18.99 -15.45 -6.81
C PHE A 116 -18.54 -15.43 -5.35
N ARG A 117 -19.14 -16.25 -4.47
CA ARG A 117 -18.69 -16.40 -3.07
C ARG A 117 -17.27 -16.93 -2.99
N GLU A 118 -16.93 -17.93 -3.80
CA GLU A 118 -15.58 -18.52 -3.87
C GLU A 118 -14.48 -17.53 -4.29
N LEU A 119 -14.82 -16.35 -4.84
CA LEU A 119 -13.83 -15.28 -4.99
C LEU A 119 -13.36 -14.76 -3.61
N PHE A 120 -14.24 -14.74 -2.61
CA PHE A 120 -14.02 -14.07 -1.33
C PHE A 120 -13.42 -14.96 -0.23
N SER A 121 -13.30 -16.27 -0.45
CA SER A 121 -12.82 -17.23 0.56
C SER A 121 -11.33 -17.05 0.94
N ASP A 122 -10.50 -16.57 0.02
CA ASP A 122 -9.05 -16.37 0.21
C ASP A 122 -8.68 -14.90 0.52
N GLU A 123 -8.81 -14.48 1.79
CA GLU A 123 -8.44 -13.13 2.29
C GLU A 123 -8.76 -11.99 1.30
N ALA A 124 -10.02 -11.84 0.86
CA ALA A 124 -10.38 -10.96 -0.25
C ALA A 124 -10.02 -9.47 -0.04
N LYS A 125 -8.85 -9.10 -0.55
CA LYS A 125 -8.30 -7.76 -0.44
C LYS A 125 -8.62 -6.91 -1.64
N MET A 126 -8.92 -5.65 -1.39
CA MET A 126 -8.59 -4.58 -2.33
C MET A 126 -7.15 -4.12 -2.06
N VAL A 127 -6.53 -3.34 -2.95
CA VAL A 127 -5.25 -2.64 -2.70
C VAL A 127 -5.17 -1.26 -3.40
N LEU A 128 -4.57 -0.25 -2.75
CA LEU A 128 -4.04 1.00 -3.34
C LEU A 128 -2.70 1.39 -2.67
N ASN A 129 -1.59 1.32 -3.41
CA ASN A 129 -0.36 2.02 -3.06
C ASN A 129 -0.19 3.19 -4.02
N LEU A 130 -0.05 4.40 -3.49
CA LEU A 130 0.41 5.58 -4.21
C LEU A 130 1.52 6.25 -3.40
N SER A 131 2.73 6.21 -3.93
CA SER A 131 3.89 6.93 -3.38
C SER A 131 4.44 7.88 -4.43
N TYR A 132 4.80 9.11 -4.04
CA TYR A 132 5.53 10.03 -4.90
C TYR A 132 6.48 10.93 -4.11
N SER A 133 7.68 11.15 -4.67
CA SER A 133 8.59 12.20 -4.18
C SER A 133 8.18 13.56 -4.77
N LEU A 134 7.88 14.53 -3.92
CA LEU A 134 7.71 15.94 -4.33
C LEU A 134 9.06 16.58 -4.66
N PHE A 135 10.08 16.23 -3.88
CA PHE A 135 11.44 16.73 -4.04
C PHE A 135 12.39 15.76 -3.37
N SER A 136 13.50 15.44 -4.04
CA SER A 136 14.60 14.72 -3.40
C SER A 136 15.94 15.04 -4.04
N PHE A 137 16.99 15.13 -3.22
CA PHE A 137 18.37 15.22 -3.67
C PHE A 137 19.30 14.31 -2.85
N SER A 138 20.44 13.95 -3.43
CA SER A 138 21.57 13.36 -2.72
C SER A 138 22.88 13.96 -3.22
N TYR A 139 23.83 14.17 -2.32
CA TYR A 139 25.18 14.63 -2.63
C TYR A 139 26.22 13.74 -1.96
N ASN A 140 27.01 13.02 -2.75
CA ASN A 140 28.17 12.30 -2.24
C ASN A 140 29.37 13.26 -2.18
N MET A 141 29.74 13.72 -0.98
CA MET A 141 30.87 14.63 -0.76
C MET A 141 32.23 13.92 -0.90
N GLY A 142 32.22 12.59 -1.07
CA GLY A 142 33.38 11.72 -1.18
C GLY A 142 33.83 11.14 0.15
N LYS A 143 34.71 10.14 0.07
CA LYS A 143 35.11 9.21 1.15
C LYS A 143 35.41 9.82 2.53
N ASN A 144 35.93 11.05 2.59
CA ASN A 144 36.25 11.69 3.88
C ASN A 144 35.02 12.27 4.58
N ALA A 145 34.10 12.89 3.82
CA ALA A 145 32.95 13.61 4.35
C ALA A 145 31.65 12.78 4.32
N GLY A 146 31.59 11.71 3.52
CA GLY A 146 30.42 10.87 3.35
C GLY A 146 29.42 11.44 2.33
N ALA A 147 28.15 11.07 2.47
CA ALA A 147 27.08 11.51 1.61
C ALA A 147 25.89 12.01 2.43
N ILE A 148 25.22 13.05 1.93
CA ILE A 148 23.95 13.56 2.47
C ILE A 148 22.84 13.32 1.46
N GLY A 149 21.61 13.26 1.94
CA GLY A 149 20.43 13.33 1.09
C GLY A 149 19.22 13.84 1.84
N PHE A 150 18.23 14.30 1.09
CA PHE A 150 16.98 14.82 1.63
C PHE A 150 15.83 14.46 0.70
N SER A 151 14.67 14.15 1.26
CA SER A 151 13.44 13.95 0.49
C SER A 151 12.20 14.49 1.19
N ILE A 152 11.22 14.87 0.37
CA ILE A 152 9.83 15.13 0.74
C ILE A 152 9.00 14.15 -0.07
N SER A 153 8.43 13.14 0.58
CA SER A 153 7.69 12.06 -0.09
C SER A 153 6.31 11.87 0.53
N ASP A 154 5.28 11.89 -0.31
CA ASP A 154 3.91 11.55 0.08
C ASP A 154 3.67 10.05 -0.14
N ASN A 155 3.00 9.44 0.85
CA ASN A 155 2.71 8.02 0.90
C ASN A 155 1.24 7.83 1.24
N ILE A 156 0.50 7.21 0.32
CA ILE A 156 -0.93 6.93 0.40
C ILE A 156 -1.10 5.41 0.30
N TYR A 157 -1.51 4.82 1.42
CA TYR A 157 -1.80 3.40 1.60
C TYR A 157 -3.11 3.29 2.36
N SER A 158 -3.82 2.17 2.28
CA SER A 158 -5.08 1.99 3.04
C SER A 158 -5.26 0.48 3.28
N ARG A 159 -6.35 -0.13 3.77
CA ARG A 159 -6.63 -1.59 3.67
C ARG A 159 -8.14 -1.79 3.56
N VAL A 160 -8.55 -2.82 2.83
CA VAL A 160 -9.88 -3.44 2.95
C VAL A 160 -9.69 -4.94 2.72
N VAL A 161 -9.91 -5.73 3.77
CA VAL A 161 -10.14 -7.18 3.69
C VAL A 161 -11.65 -7.38 3.81
N ILE A 162 -12.27 -8.06 2.83
CA ILE A 162 -13.71 -8.27 2.76
C ILE A 162 -14.00 -9.74 3.10
N PRO A 163 -14.66 -10.05 4.23
CA PRO A 163 -15.16 -11.38 4.55
C PRO A 163 -16.05 -11.95 3.43
N GLU A 164 -15.93 -13.25 3.13
CA GLU A 164 -16.89 -13.99 2.29
C GLU A 164 -18.34 -13.81 2.75
N THR A 165 -18.53 -13.65 4.06
CA THR A 165 -19.80 -13.35 4.72
C THR A 165 -20.58 -12.22 4.05
N PHE A 166 -19.92 -11.17 3.53
CA PHE A 166 -20.60 -10.11 2.77
C PHE A 166 -21.23 -10.64 1.47
N ALA A 167 -20.48 -11.41 0.69
CA ALA A 167 -20.99 -12.02 -0.54
C ALA A 167 -22.11 -13.03 -0.23
N LYS A 168 -21.95 -13.82 0.84
CA LYS A 168 -22.94 -14.80 1.33
C LYS A 168 -24.28 -14.15 1.67
N VAL A 169 -24.29 -13.13 2.54
CA VAL A 169 -25.54 -12.40 2.91
C VAL A 169 -26.22 -11.79 1.68
N VAL A 170 -25.45 -11.16 0.78
CA VAL A 170 -26.02 -10.46 -0.39
C VAL A 170 -26.60 -11.43 -1.42
N LEU A 171 -25.99 -12.60 -1.63
CA LEU A 171 -26.41 -13.55 -2.66
C LEU A 171 -27.45 -14.57 -2.19
N GLU A 172 -27.38 -14.99 -0.93
CA GLU A 172 -28.16 -16.12 -0.40
C GLU A 172 -29.18 -15.67 0.65
N GLY A 173 -29.03 -14.46 1.19
CA GLY A 173 -29.81 -14.01 2.32
C GLY A 173 -29.42 -14.77 3.59
N GLY A 174 -30.41 -15.16 4.38
CA GLY A 174 -30.24 -15.88 5.63
C GLY A 174 -30.50 -17.36 5.52
N LEU A 175 -29.43 -18.16 5.57
CA LEU A 175 -29.48 -19.60 5.75
C LEU A 175 -29.61 -19.91 7.24
N GLN A 176 -30.54 -20.80 7.59
CA GLN A 176 -30.83 -21.14 8.98
C GLN A 176 -29.68 -21.93 9.63
N ASN A 177 -29.43 -21.64 10.90
CA ASN A 177 -28.41 -22.27 11.74
C ASN A 177 -26.97 -22.12 11.22
N GLU A 178 -26.70 -21.10 10.39
CA GLU A 178 -25.35 -20.75 9.96
C GLU A 178 -24.91 -19.40 10.55
N VAL A 179 -23.67 -19.36 11.08
CA VAL A 179 -23.07 -18.13 11.62
C VAL A 179 -22.48 -17.30 10.48
N TYR A 180 -22.82 -16.02 10.49
CA TYR A 180 -22.31 -14.97 9.61
C TYR A 180 -21.32 -14.12 10.38
N ASP A 181 -20.03 -14.46 10.29
CA ASP A 181 -18.95 -13.79 11.00
C ASP A 181 -18.29 -12.68 10.15
N PHE A 182 -18.16 -11.48 10.71
CA PHE A 182 -17.49 -10.33 10.09
C PHE A 182 -16.12 -10.03 10.71
N SER A 183 -15.60 -10.89 11.60
CA SER A 183 -14.34 -10.67 12.33
C SER A 183 -13.10 -10.50 11.46
N SER A 184 -13.12 -11.02 10.22
CA SER A 184 -12.06 -10.85 9.23
C SER A 184 -12.10 -9.53 8.45
N LEU A 185 -13.08 -8.66 8.74
CA LEU A 185 -13.15 -7.29 8.20
C LEU A 185 -12.05 -6.43 8.83
N ASP A 186 -11.04 -6.11 8.03
CA ASP A 186 -10.00 -5.14 8.38
C ASP A 186 -10.00 -4.02 7.35
N ILE A 187 -10.27 -2.80 7.84
CA ILE A 187 -10.17 -1.57 7.05
C ILE A 187 -9.07 -0.73 7.67
N LYS A 188 -8.10 -0.28 6.89
CA LYS A 188 -7.08 0.71 7.33
C LYS A 188 -6.92 1.81 6.29
N GLY A 189 -6.13 2.84 6.57
CA GLY A 189 -6.13 4.08 5.80
C GLY A 189 -5.02 4.98 6.29
N VAL A 190 -4.14 5.46 5.39
CA VAL A 190 -3.20 6.55 5.69
C VAL A 190 -2.92 7.39 4.45
N TRP A 191 -2.82 8.69 4.66
CA TRP A 191 -1.97 9.56 3.85
C TRP A 191 -1.00 10.26 4.79
N ALA A 192 0.29 10.00 4.60
CA ALA A 192 1.35 10.64 5.35
C ALA A 192 2.44 11.18 4.42
N ARG A 193 2.98 12.35 4.77
CA ARG A 193 4.19 12.92 4.17
C ARG A 193 5.39 12.70 5.08
N LYS A 194 6.47 12.21 4.50
CA LYS A 194 7.77 12.02 5.14
C LYS A 194 8.75 13.08 4.65
N TYR A 195 9.31 13.85 5.58
CA TYR A 195 10.49 14.69 5.38
C TYR A 195 11.69 13.92 5.93
N SER A 196 12.58 13.46 5.06
CA SER A 196 13.73 12.65 5.43
C SER A 196 15.02 13.45 5.28
N LEU A 197 15.87 13.46 6.31
CA LEU A 197 17.25 13.91 6.22
C LEU A 197 18.17 12.72 6.48
N SER A 198 18.96 12.34 5.47
CA SER A 198 19.83 11.17 5.49
C SER A 198 21.30 11.55 5.45
N TYR A 199 22.12 10.79 6.18
CA TYR A 199 23.57 10.85 6.15
C TYR A 199 24.16 9.44 6.09
N ALA A 200 25.25 9.26 5.35
CA ALA A 200 26.00 8.02 5.30
C ALA A 200 27.50 8.26 5.20
N HIS A 201 28.29 7.34 5.72
CA HIS A 201 29.75 7.43 5.73
C HIS A 201 30.41 6.07 5.45
N ASP A 202 31.56 6.11 4.80
CA ASP A 202 32.36 4.96 4.43
C ASP A 202 33.44 4.69 5.49
N PHE A 203 33.54 3.46 5.96
CA PHE A 203 34.57 3.02 6.88
C PHE A 203 35.27 1.76 6.41
N LYS A 204 36.41 1.43 7.03
CA LYS A 204 37.15 0.20 6.75
C LYS A 204 36.70 -0.89 7.70
N LEU A 205 36.31 -2.03 7.16
CA LEU A 205 36.02 -3.25 7.90
C LEU A 205 36.51 -4.45 7.08
N PHE A 206 37.36 -5.28 7.68
CA PHE A 206 38.06 -6.38 7.01
C PHE A 206 38.81 -5.91 5.74
N ASN A 207 39.02 -6.81 4.78
CA ASN A 207 39.61 -6.53 3.47
C ASN A 207 38.54 -6.20 2.41
N TRP A 208 37.35 -5.74 2.82
CA TRP A 208 36.23 -5.47 1.91
C TRP A 208 36.45 -4.15 1.14
N LYS A 209 36.06 -4.13 -0.15
CA LYS A 209 36.32 -3.02 -1.08
C LYS A 209 35.68 -1.70 -0.64
N GLN A 210 34.48 -1.73 -0.08
CA GLN A 210 33.77 -0.56 0.46
C GLN A 210 32.78 -1.02 1.52
N VAL A 211 32.70 -0.34 2.66
CA VAL A 211 31.72 -0.61 3.71
C VAL A 211 31.15 0.72 4.17
N SER A 212 29.83 0.81 4.24
CA SER A 212 29.12 2.03 4.57
C SER A 212 28.03 1.78 5.61
N ALA A 213 27.81 2.78 6.46
CA ALA A 213 26.66 2.85 7.34
C ALA A 213 25.95 4.19 7.11
N GLY A 214 24.64 4.21 7.33
CA GLY A 214 23.84 5.42 7.19
C GLY A 214 22.68 5.48 8.17
N ILE A 215 22.18 6.68 8.36
CA ILE A 215 21.01 7.00 9.18
C ILE A 215 20.12 7.99 8.43
N SER A 216 18.81 7.83 8.54
CA SER A 216 17.84 8.88 8.20
C SER A 216 17.08 9.31 9.45
N LEU A 217 16.87 10.61 9.61
CA LEU A 217 15.92 11.16 10.57
C LEU A 217 14.68 11.62 9.79
N ASN A 218 13.51 11.12 10.18
CA ASN A 218 12.26 11.28 9.45
C ASN A 218 11.24 12.05 10.28
N LEU A 219 10.81 13.22 9.82
CA LEU A 219 9.65 13.93 10.37
C LEU A 219 8.41 13.57 9.53
N LEU A 220 7.36 13.09 10.20
CA LEU A 220 6.12 12.66 9.55
C LEU A 220 5.00 13.66 9.80
N GLN A 221 4.21 13.91 8.76
CA GLN A 221 2.96 14.67 8.79
C GLN A 221 1.84 13.79 8.23
N GLY A 222 0.93 13.35 9.10
CA GLY A 222 -0.26 12.60 8.73
C GLY A 222 -1.39 13.54 8.32
N TYR A 223 -2.01 13.30 7.17
CA TYR A 223 -3.15 14.09 6.66
C TYR A 223 -4.48 13.32 6.71
N ALA A 224 -4.43 12.00 6.59
CA ALA A 224 -5.60 11.14 6.80
C ALA A 224 -5.16 9.86 7.50
N TYR A 225 -5.99 9.36 8.41
CA TYR A 225 -5.97 8.00 8.91
C TYR A 225 -7.40 7.50 9.07
N PHE A 226 -7.63 6.23 8.79
CA PHE A 226 -8.80 5.50 9.28
C PHE A 226 -8.39 4.04 9.52
N GLY A 227 -8.95 3.41 10.54
CA GLY A 227 -8.58 2.05 10.91
C GLY A 227 -9.63 1.38 11.79
N THR A 228 -9.99 0.13 11.49
CA THR A 228 -10.60 -0.78 12.44
C THR A 228 -9.53 -1.32 13.38
N ASP A 229 -9.72 -1.16 14.69
CA ASP A 229 -8.88 -1.82 15.69
C ASP A 229 -9.29 -3.29 15.84
N TYR A 230 -10.59 -3.54 15.84
CA TYR A 230 -11.18 -4.87 15.79
C TYR A 230 -12.61 -4.81 15.23
N VAL A 231 -13.04 -5.94 14.67
CA VAL A 231 -14.44 -6.28 14.41
C VAL A 231 -14.67 -7.65 15.03
N LYS A 232 -15.75 -7.81 15.80
CA LYS A 232 -16.22 -9.09 16.37
C LYS A 232 -17.71 -9.33 16.10
N THR A 233 -18.30 -8.50 15.23
CA THR A 233 -19.69 -8.60 14.81
C THR A 233 -19.97 -9.93 14.13
N ASN A 234 -20.98 -10.65 14.63
CA ASN A 234 -21.46 -11.90 14.07
C ASN A 234 -22.97 -12.06 14.32
N PHE A 235 -23.67 -12.78 13.46
CA PHE A 235 -25.08 -13.14 13.67
C PHE A 235 -25.45 -14.47 13.03
N MET A 236 -26.60 -15.02 13.40
CA MET A 236 -27.17 -16.26 12.87
C MET A 236 -28.68 -16.11 12.66
N PHE A 237 -29.23 -16.86 11.70
CA PHE A 237 -30.68 -17.03 11.55
C PHE A 237 -31.09 -18.30 12.29
N ASP A 238 -31.65 -18.14 13.48
CA ASP A 238 -32.16 -19.22 14.31
C ASP A 238 -33.47 -19.83 13.75
N ASN A 239 -33.82 -20.98 14.31
CA ASN A 239 -35.12 -21.60 14.10
C ASN A 239 -36.26 -20.62 14.42
N GLY A 240 -37.25 -20.53 13.53
CA GLY A 240 -38.35 -19.57 13.66
C GLY A 240 -38.13 -18.22 12.96
N ASN A 241 -37.03 -18.08 12.20
CA ASN A 241 -36.63 -16.84 11.51
C ASN A 241 -36.18 -15.70 12.44
N VAL A 242 -35.81 -16.04 13.68
CA VAL A 242 -35.20 -15.10 14.62
C VAL A 242 -33.75 -14.86 14.19
N ILE A 243 -33.28 -13.61 14.24
CA ILE A 243 -31.88 -13.26 14.04
C ILE A 243 -31.28 -12.96 15.41
N THR A 244 -30.23 -13.69 15.79
CA THR A 244 -29.46 -13.46 17.02
C THR A 244 -27.99 -13.22 16.72
N GLY A 245 -27.26 -12.55 17.63
CA GLY A 245 -25.84 -12.31 17.46
C GLY A 245 -25.30 -11.19 18.36
N THR A 246 -24.13 -10.68 18.00
CA THR A 246 -23.48 -9.54 18.68
C THR A 246 -22.98 -8.55 17.63
N GLY A 247 -23.21 -7.26 17.84
CA GLY A 247 -22.46 -6.19 17.18
C GLY A 247 -21.38 -5.69 18.13
N ASP A 248 -20.11 -5.86 17.78
CA ASP A 248 -18.97 -5.38 18.56
C ASP A 248 -17.85 -4.94 17.60
N TYR A 249 -17.55 -3.65 17.56
CA TYR A 249 -16.45 -3.10 16.77
C TYR A 249 -15.89 -1.81 17.36
N ARG A 250 -14.62 -1.53 17.05
CA ARG A 250 -13.99 -0.22 17.26
C ARG A 250 -13.22 0.20 16.02
N ALA A 251 -13.45 1.42 15.57
CA ALA A 251 -12.69 2.07 14.52
C ALA A 251 -12.34 3.51 14.90
N VAL A 252 -11.15 3.95 14.48
CA VAL A 252 -10.66 5.32 14.70
C VAL A 252 -10.35 5.99 13.37
N ALA A 253 -10.54 7.30 13.29
CA ALA A 253 -10.19 8.11 12.14
C ALA A 253 -9.60 9.46 12.56
N ALA A 254 -8.72 10.01 11.71
CA ALA A 254 -8.19 11.36 11.85
C ALA A 254 -8.05 12.01 10.47
N PHE A 255 -8.70 13.15 10.26
CA PHE A 255 -8.64 13.85 8.97
C PHE A 255 -8.14 15.28 9.10
N SER A 256 -7.27 15.67 8.16
CA SER A 256 -6.81 17.04 7.99
C SER A 256 -7.99 17.94 7.62
N PRO A 257 -7.99 19.22 8.06
CA PRO A 257 -9.01 20.19 7.64
C PRO A 257 -9.21 20.30 6.12
N LEU A 258 -8.23 19.90 5.27
CA LEU A 258 -8.42 19.93 3.82
C LEU A 258 -9.56 19.02 3.32
N PHE A 259 -9.96 18.01 4.10
CA PHE A 259 -11.06 17.11 3.75
C PHE A 259 -12.45 17.71 4.04
N GLY A 260 -12.55 18.75 4.87
CA GLY A 260 -13.84 19.35 5.26
C GLY A 260 -14.82 18.36 5.90
N VAL A 261 -14.31 17.36 6.63
CA VAL A 261 -15.15 16.35 7.32
C VAL A 261 -15.94 17.04 8.43
N ASN A 262 -17.26 16.93 8.37
CA ASN A 262 -18.16 17.33 9.44
C ASN A 262 -18.61 16.06 10.16
N TYR A 263 -18.44 16.03 11.48
CA TYR A 263 -18.85 14.90 12.32
C TYR A 263 -20.20 15.21 12.98
N ASP A 264 -21.12 14.25 13.00
CA ASP A 264 -22.46 14.45 13.58
C ASP A 264 -22.43 14.79 15.10
N PHE A 265 -21.33 14.46 15.79
CA PHE A 265 -21.10 14.81 17.20
C PHE A 265 -20.43 16.17 17.41
N ASP A 266 -20.00 16.86 16.34
CA ASP A 266 -19.31 18.14 16.39
C ASP A 266 -20.16 19.24 15.75
N SER A 267 -20.58 20.22 16.56
CA SER A 267 -21.35 21.37 16.08
C SER A 267 -20.50 22.38 15.30
N THR A 268 -19.17 22.25 15.27
CA THR A 268 -18.30 23.12 14.48
C THR A 268 -18.37 22.74 13.01
N HIS A 269 -18.87 23.67 12.19
CA HIS A 269 -18.96 23.46 10.75
C HIS A 269 -17.59 23.75 10.13
N ASN A 270 -16.89 22.71 9.66
CA ASN A 270 -15.64 22.88 8.94
C ASN A 270 -15.91 23.53 7.58
N GLU A 271 -15.05 24.48 7.18
CA GLU A 271 -15.13 25.08 5.86
C GLU A 271 -14.96 24.03 4.76
N LYS A 272 -15.48 24.32 3.56
CA LYS A 272 -15.32 23.44 2.40
C LYS A 272 -13.84 23.20 2.13
N GLY A 273 -13.44 21.93 2.13
CA GLY A 273 -12.07 21.50 1.88
C GLY A 273 -11.47 22.16 0.64
N SER A 274 -10.33 22.83 0.82
CA SER A 274 -9.58 23.48 -0.25
C SER A 274 -8.24 22.76 -0.49
N PHE A 275 -7.91 22.49 -1.75
CA PHE A 275 -6.63 21.86 -2.10
C PHE A 275 -5.44 22.78 -1.75
N SER A 276 -4.47 22.24 -1.01
CA SER A 276 -3.18 22.85 -0.75
C SER A 276 -2.08 21.81 -0.95
N LEU A 277 -0.94 22.23 -1.53
CA LEU A 277 0.25 21.38 -1.64
C LEU A 277 0.87 21.08 -0.26
N PHE A 278 0.64 21.95 0.72
CA PHE A 278 1.08 21.82 2.12
C PHE A 278 -0.13 22.04 3.04
N PRO A 279 -1.02 21.05 3.19
CA PRO A 279 -2.18 21.16 4.08
C PRO A 279 -1.76 21.05 5.55
N SER A 280 -2.62 21.51 6.46
CA SER A 280 -2.37 21.33 7.91
C SER A 280 -2.48 19.85 8.28
N PRO A 281 -1.49 19.23 8.95
CA PRO A 281 -1.55 17.83 9.36
C PRO A 281 -2.61 17.58 10.45
N ALA A 282 -3.19 16.38 10.41
CA ALA A 282 -4.05 15.79 11.44
C ALA A 282 -3.25 15.05 12.53
N GLY A 283 -2.05 14.58 12.17
CA GLY A 283 -1.12 13.93 13.08
C GLY A 283 0.33 14.23 12.73
N SER A 284 1.23 14.04 13.67
CA SER A 284 2.67 14.21 13.50
C SER A 284 3.43 13.03 14.09
N GLY A 285 4.61 12.75 13.58
CA GLY A 285 5.43 11.66 14.07
C GLY A 285 6.90 11.81 13.77
N PHE A 286 7.68 10.89 14.33
CA PHE A 286 9.11 10.80 14.11
C PHE A 286 9.49 9.35 13.83
N GLY A 287 10.45 9.17 12.91
CA GLY A 287 10.98 7.87 12.57
C GLY A 287 12.48 7.91 12.27
N VAL A 288 13.12 6.75 12.35
CA VAL A 288 14.54 6.56 12.02
C VAL A 288 14.69 5.43 11.01
N ASP A 289 15.55 5.63 10.01
CA ASP A 289 16.07 4.56 9.18
C ASP A 289 17.54 4.32 9.54
N LEU A 290 17.98 3.07 9.59
CA LEU A 290 19.37 2.66 9.80
C LEU A 290 19.78 1.74 8.66
N GLY A 291 20.96 1.97 8.10
CA GLY A 291 21.46 1.23 6.94
C GLY A 291 22.88 0.74 7.14
N PHE A 292 23.15 -0.45 6.63
CA PHE A 292 24.50 -0.99 6.45
C PHE A 292 24.61 -1.61 5.06
N ALA A 293 25.74 -1.40 4.39
CA ALA A 293 26.06 -2.09 3.16
C ALA A 293 27.57 -2.32 3.03
N ALA A 294 27.93 -3.46 2.45
CA ALA A 294 29.30 -3.85 2.18
C ALA A 294 29.43 -4.35 0.74
N ARG A 295 30.37 -3.79 0.00
CA ARG A 295 30.88 -4.33 -1.24
C ARG A 295 32.16 -5.11 -0.90
N ILE A 296 32.08 -6.44 -1.00
CA ILE A 296 33.15 -7.36 -0.58
C ILE A 296 34.32 -7.22 -1.55
N ASP A 297 34.04 -7.37 -2.85
CA ASP A 297 35.00 -7.32 -3.96
C ASP A 297 34.41 -6.54 -5.16
N ASN A 298 34.76 -6.89 -6.40
CA ASN A 298 34.16 -6.24 -7.59
C ASN A 298 32.76 -6.76 -7.93
N ASN A 299 32.41 -7.94 -7.43
CA ASN A 299 31.25 -8.71 -7.83
C ASN A 299 30.21 -8.78 -6.70
N TRP A 300 30.62 -9.14 -5.48
CA TRP A 300 29.73 -9.35 -4.35
C TRP A 300 29.43 -8.09 -3.54
N SER A 301 28.15 -7.91 -3.22
CA SER A 301 27.64 -6.87 -2.33
C SER A 301 26.56 -7.44 -1.40
N PHE A 302 26.56 -7.03 -0.14
CA PHE A 302 25.58 -7.43 0.88
C PHE A 302 25.16 -6.20 1.69
N GLY A 303 23.98 -6.25 2.29
CA GLY A 303 23.50 -5.14 3.11
C GLY A 303 22.24 -5.48 3.87
N PHE A 304 21.94 -4.65 4.86
CA PHE A 304 20.71 -4.71 5.61
C PHE A 304 20.23 -3.30 5.96
N ALA A 305 18.93 -3.17 6.19
CA ALA A 305 18.31 -1.92 6.61
C ALA A 305 17.23 -2.17 7.65
N LEU A 306 17.12 -1.26 8.62
CA LEU A 306 15.94 -1.07 9.45
C LEU A 306 15.31 0.25 9.01
N THR A 307 14.02 0.24 8.71
CA THR A 307 13.35 1.41 8.13
C THR A 307 12.04 1.70 8.82
N ASP A 308 11.60 2.97 8.77
CA ASP A 308 10.41 3.49 9.41
C ASP A 308 10.28 3.07 10.90
N LEU A 309 11.37 3.11 11.66
CA LEU A 309 11.35 2.84 13.11
C LEU A 309 10.79 4.05 13.87
N GLY A 310 9.55 3.99 14.34
CA GLY A 310 8.95 5.06 15.14
C GLY A 310 7.42 5.00 15.19
N SER A 311 6.79 6.16 15.42
CA SER A 311 5.33 6.28 15.53
C SER A 311 4.82 7.65 15.07
N MET A 312 3.50 7.76 14.90
CA MET A 312 2.75 9.00 14.72
C MET A 312 1.68 9.13 15.81
N THR A 313 1.42 10.35 16.24
CA THR A 313 0.28 10.73 17.10
C THR A 313 -0.69 11.57 16.29
N TRP A 314 -1.96 11.21 16.32
CA TRP A 314 -3.05 11.89 15.64
C TRP A 314 -3.87 12.66 16.68
N ASN A 315 -4.02 13.97 16.53
CA ASN A 315 -4.58 14.84 17.57
C ASN A 315 -5.46 15.99 17.03
N LYS A 316 -5.87 15.93 15.75
CA LYS A 316 -6.82 16.86 15.14
C LYS A 316 -7.80 16.11 14.24
N GLY A 317 -9.06 16.53 14.27
CA GLY A 317 -10.13 15.88 13.52
C GLY A 317 -10.24 14.40 13.87
N VAL A 318 -10.06 14.05 15.15
CA VAL A 318 -10.04 12.66 15.61
C VAL A 318 -11.44 12.22 16.03
N ALA A 319 -11.86 11.08 15.51
CA ALA A 319 -13.13 10.43 15.80
C ALA A 319 -12.90 8.95 16.16
N GLU A 320 -13.61 8.48 17.19
CA GLU A 320 -13.85 7.06 17.42
C GLU A 320 -15.29 6.71 17.03
N TYR A 321 -15.45 5.55 16.42
CA TYR A 321 -16.70 4.90 16.12
C TYR A 321 -16.69 3.53 16.80
N SER A 322 -17.63 3.29 17.72
CA SER A 322 -17.73 2.01 18.42
C SER A 322 -19.17 1.56 18.62
N ALA A 323 -19.43 0.28 18.41
CA ALA A 323 -20.69 -0.36 18.79
C ALA A 323 -20.39 -1.54 19.70
N GLU A 324 -21.26 -1.76 20.68
CA GLU A 324 -21.30 -2.95 21.53
C GLU A 324 -22.77 -3.21 21.88
N GLY A 325 -23.27 -4.40 21.56
CA GLY A 325 -24.63 -4.81 21.92
C GLY A 325 -25.11 -6.08 21.23
N ASP A 326 -26.13 -6.70 21.81
CA ASP A 326 -26.75 -7.89 21.26
C ASP A 326 -27.61 -7.56 20.02
N ILE A 327 -27.61 -8.47 19.06
CA ILE A 327 -28.53 -8.47 17.92
C ILE A 327 -29.67 -9.41 18.30
N TYR A 328 -30.91 -8.90 18.25
CA TYR A 328 -32.12 -9.70 18.39
C TYR A 328 -33.22 -9.15 17.49
N VAL A 329 -33.75 -9.97 16.58
CA VAL A 329 -34.89 -9.66 15.72
C VAL A 329 -35.74 -10.91 15.58
N ASP A 330 -36.95 -10.94 16.15
CA ASP A 330 -37.91 -12.05 15.97
C ASP A 330 -38.96 -11.78 14.88
N ASP A 331 -39.20 -10.51 14.53
CA ASP A 331 -39.95 -10.10 13.34
C ASP A 331 -39.15 -9.12 12.48
N ILE A 332 -38.61 -9.62 11.37
CA ILE A 332 -37.89 -8.79 10.38
C ILE A 332 -38.79 -7.74 9.71
N LEU A 333 -40.12 -7.86 9.81
CA LEU A 333 -41.09 -6.87 9.32
C LEU A 333 -41.36 -5.75 10.33
N ASP A 334 -41.08 -5.93 11.62
CA ASP A 334 -41.13 -4.85 12.60
C ASP A 334 -40.03 -3.81 12.31
N GLN A 335 -40.46 -2.56 12.11
CA GLN A 335 -39.53 -1.45 11.92
C GLN A 335 -38.74 -1.15 13.20
N THR A 336 -39.34 -1.32 14.37
CA THR A 336 -38.72 -1.01 15.67
C THR A 336 -37.49 -1.87 15.90
N GLN A 337 -37.57 -3.17 15.60
CA GLN A 337 -36.45 -4.11 15.75
C GLN A 337 -35.35 -3.84 14.72
N ARG A 338 -35.71 -3.61 13.45
CA ARG A 338 -34.74 -3.20 12.42
C ARG A 338 -34.03 -1.90 12.78
N ASP A 339 -34.77 -0.88 13.21
CA ASP A 339 -34.21 0.42 13.58
C ASP A 339 -33.35 0.31 14.85
N SER A 340 -33.70 -0.57 15.80
CA SER A 340 -32.87 -0.90 16.96
C SER A 340 -31.51 -1.48 16.55
N VAL A 341 -31.49 -2.55 15.74
CA VAL A 341 -30.24 -3.17 15.26
C VAL A 341 -29.43 -2.22 14.39
N VAL A 342 -30.09 -1.44 13.52
CA VAL A 342 -29.41 -0.41 12.70
C VAL A 342 -28.80 0.69 13.57
N ASN A 343 -29.48 1.14 14.63
CA ASN A 343 -28.93 2.18 15.51
C ASN A 343 -27.83 1.64 16.43
N MET A 344 -27.89 0.36 16.83
CA MET A 344 -26.78 -0.32 17.52
C MET A 344 -25.56 -0.43 16.59
N LEU A 345 -25.73 -0.94 15.36
CA LEU A 345 -24.63 -1.14 14.40
C LEU A 345 -24.08 0.14 13.75
N LYS A 346 -24.78 1.28 13.83
CA LYS A 346 -24.19 2.61 13.57
C LYS A 346 -23.18 3.01 14.65
N GLY A 347 -23.30 2.42 15.84
CA GLY A 347 -22.48 2.71 16.99
C GLY A 347 -22.68 4.12 17.57
N LYS A 348 -21.83 4.44 18.53
CA LYS A 348 -21.62 5.79 19.06
C LYS A 348 -20.39 6.36 18.37
N ALA A 349 -20.53 7.56 17.82
CA ALA A 349 -19.41 8.35 17.32
C ALA A 349 -19.06 9.43 18.35
N HIS A 350 -17.78 9.58 18.69
CA HIS A 350 -17.32 10.61 19.62
C HIS A 350 -15.90 11.10 19.27
N SER A 351 -15.56 12.30 19.71
CA SER A 351 -14.20 12.82 19.55
C SER A 351 -13.26 12.20 20.59
N LEU A 352 -12.05 11.83 20.18
CA LEU A 352 -10.93 11.54 21.07
C LEU A 352 -9.96 12.72 21.08
N ALA A 353 -9.20 12.88 22.17
CA ALA A 353 -8.13 13.87 22.24
C ALA A 353 -6.96 13.51 21.29
N ASP A 354 -6.50 12.26 21.35
CA ASP A 354 -5.50 11.71 20.44
C ASP A 354 -5.56 10.18 20.34
N PHE A 355 -4.83 9.62 19.36
CA PHE A 355 -4.40 8.23 19.35
C PHE A 355 -3.03 8.06 18.67
N GLY A 356 -2.33 6.96 18.99
CA GLY A 356 -1.02 6.63 18.43
C GLY A 356 -1.07 5.49 17.42
N THR A 357 -0.30 5.60 16.33
CA THR A 357 -0.07 4.54 15.35
C THR A 357 1.42 4.28 15.19
N SER A 358 1.85 3.02 15.22
CA SER A 358 3.22 2.66 14.86
C SER A 358 3.50 3.02 13.40
N LEU A 359 4.73 3.43 13.09
CA LEU A 359 5.17 3.47 11.70
C LEU A 359 5.27 2.03 11.15
N PRO A 360 5.14 1.84 9.83
CA PRO A 360 5.17 0.53 9.18
C PRO A 360 6.62 0.01 9.04
N GLY A 361 7.29 -0.13 10.19
CA GLY A 361 8.71 -0.44 10.27
C GLY A 361 9.04 -1.84 9.74
N ALA A 362 10.20 -1.98 9.11
CA ALA A 362 10.64 -3.23 8.51
C ALA A 362 12.17 -3.44 8.61
N PHE A 363 12.56 -4.70 8.76
CA PHE A 363 13.92 -5.18 8.53
C PHE A 363 14.06 -5.72 7.10
N ARG A 364 15.16 -5.38 6.44
CA ARG A 364 15.53 -5.87 5.11
C ARG A 364 16.95 -6.39 5.13
N ILE A 365 17.19 -7.46 4.39
CA ILE A 365 18.53 -8.01 4.13
C ILE A 365 18.59 -8.44 2.67
N GLY A 366 19.70 -8.13 2.00
CA GLY A 366 19.86 -8.41 0.58
C GLY A 366 21.30 -8.65 0.16
N GLY A 367 21.45 -9.31 -0.97
CA GLY A 367 22.73 -9.60 -1.60
C GLY A 367 22.66 -9.40 -3.12
N ALA A 368 23.76 -8.95 -3.72
CA ALA A 368 23.88 -8.78 -5.16
C ALA A 368 25.23 -9.26 -5.68
N TYR A 369 25.19 -9.83 -6.88
CA TYR A 369 26.34 -10.30 -7.66
C TYR A 369 26.39 -9.53 -8.99
N ASN A 370 27.51 -8.85 -9.24
CA ASN A 370 27.74 -8.00 -10.39
C ASN A 370 28.69 -8.69 -11.37
N VAL A 371 28.42 -8.63 -12.67
CA VAL A 371 29.30 -9.18 -13.73
C VAL A 371 29.39 -8.17 -14.87
N SER A 372 30.60 -7.69 -15.15
CA SER A 372 30.90 -6.86 -16.33
C SER A 372 31.46 -7.73 -17.46
N GLY A 373 30.96 -7.56 -18.68
CA GLY A 373 31.43 -8.27 -19.86
C GLY A 373 31.31 -7.44 -21.15
N SER A 374 31.68 -8.02 -22.28
CA SER A 374 31.62 -7.35 -23.59
C SER A 374 30.20 -7.00 -24.05
N SER A 375 29.18 -7.67 -23.50
CA SER A 375 27.75 -7.37 -23.74
C SER A 375 27.19 -6.29 -22.80
N GLY A 376 27.95 -5.84 -21.80
CA GLY A 376 27.52 -4.88 -20.77
C GLY A 376 27.65 -5.41 -19.34
N ASP A 377 27.07 -4.67 -18.41
CA ASP A 377 27.05 -5.01 -16.98
C ASP A 377 25.75 -5.71 -16.61
N TRP A 378 25.86 -6.73 -15.76
CA TRP A 378 24.75 -7.49 -15.20
C TRP A 378 24.75 -7.40 -13.67
N VAL A 379 23.58 -7.23 -13.09
CA VAL A 379 23.36 -7.28 -11.63
C VAL A 379 22.31 -8.34 -11.35
N PHE A 380 22.66 -9.35 -10.56
CA PHE A 380 21.74 -10.34 -10.01
C PHE A 380 21.57 -10.03 -8.53
N ALA A 381 20.34 -9.87 -8.04
CA ALA A 381 20.07 -9.49 -6.66
C ALA A 381 18.97 -10.35 -6.03
N SER A 382 19.03 -10.55 -4.72
CA SER A 382 17.94 -11.16 -3.95
C SER A 382 17.83 -10.54 -2.56
N ASP A 383 16.60 -10.27 -2.15
CA ASP A 383 16.24 -9.58 -0.91
C ASP A 383 15.20 -10.38 -0.12
N LEU A 384 15.26 -10.24 1.22
CA LEU A 384 14.22 -10.61 2.16
C LEU A 384 13.76 -9.37 2.94
N ASN A 385 12.44 -9.20 3.09
CA ASN A 385 11.83 -8.12 3.86
C ASN A 385 10.87 -8.68 4.92
N PHE A 386 11.05 -8.24 6.16
CA PHE A 386 10.27 -8.62 7.34
C PHE A 386 9.65 -7.36 7.95
N GLY A 387 8.32 -7.20 7.82
CA GLY A 387 7.60 -6.11 8.49
C GLY A 387 7.35 -6.41 9.96
N PHE A 388 7.45 -5.40 10.82
CA PHE A 388 7.24 -5.55 12.26
C PHE A 388 5.76 -5.44 12.68
N ASN A 389 4.87 -5.02 11.79
CA ASN A 389 3.44 -4.85 12.06
C ASN A 389 2.60 -4.98 10.76
N ASN A 390 1.28 -4.80 10.90
CA ASN A 390 0.31 -4.76 9.79
C ASN A 390 -0.36 -3.36 9.71
N GLU A 391 0.44 -2.31 9.92
CA GLU A 391 0.06 -0.91 9.75
C GLU A 391 0.13 -0.45 8.29
N PRO A 392 -0.56 0.64 7.91
CA PRO A 392 -0.52 1.25 6.59
C PRO A 392 0.81 1.19 5.84
N GLY A 393 0.87 0.21 4.95
CA GLY A 393 2.00 -0.09 4.08
C GLY A 393 2.77 -1.35 4.47
N ASN A 394 2.43 -2.11 5.52
CA ASN A 394 3.27 -3.19 6.04
C ASN A 394 2.64 -4.58 6.03
N SER A 395 3.46 -5.60 6.23
CA SER A 395 3.00 -6.96 6.51
C SER A 395 4.01 -7.73 7.36
N THR A 396 3.51 -8.46 8.36
CA THR A 396 4.31 -9.42 9.13
C THR A 396 4.61 -10.72 8.37
N LYS A 397 3.93 -11.00 7.26
CA LYS A 397 4.24 -12.13 6.37
C LYS A 397 5.55 -11.80 5.62
N PRO A 398 6.63 -12.59 5.71
CA PRO A 398 7.90 -12.29 5.02
C PRO A 398 7.73 -12.18 3.51
N ARG A 399 8.51 -11.31 2.87
CA ARG A 399 8.59 -11.19 1.40
C ARG A 399 9.96 -11.64 0.92
N TRP A 400 10.00 -12.46 -0.13
CA TRP A 400 11.21 -12.80 -0.87
C TRP A 400 11.16 -12.19 -2.28
N SER A 401 12.32 -11.71 -2.72
CA SER A 401 12.51 -11.00 -3.98
C SER A 401 13.75 -11.52 -4.70
N LEU A 402 13.68 -11.64 -6.03
CA LEU A 402 14.79 -11.94 -6.94
C LEU A 402 14.75 -10.93 -8.10
N GLY A 403 15.89 -10.39 -8.51
CA GLY A 403 15.97 -9.34 -9.52
C GLY A 403 17.19 -9.47 -10.42
N VAL A 404 17.03 -9.07 -11.68
CA VAL A 404 18.10 -8.97 -12.67
C VAL A 404 18.02 -7.60 -13.35
N GLU A 405 19.15 -6.90 -13.43
CA GLU A 405 19.36 -5.74 -14.29
C GLU A 405 20.45 -6.07 -15.32
N TRP A 406 20.23 -5.65 -16.56
CA TRP A 406 21.23 -5.60 -17.61
C TRP A 406 21.37 -4.17 -18.13
N ASN A 407 22.59 -3.64 -18.06
CA ASN A 407 23.03 -2.39 -18.65
C ASN A 407 23.90 -2.71 -19.87
N PRO A 408 23.38 -2.61 -21.11
CA PRO A 408 24.15 -2.95 -22.31
C PRO A 408 25.39 -2.07 -22.48
N ALA A 409 26.47 -2.62 -23.04
CA ALA A 409 27.69 -1.84 -23.34
C ALA A 409 27.44 -0.68 -24.33
N SER A 410 26.39 -0.79 -25.15
CA SER A 410 25.93 0.25 -26.07
C SER A 410 25.20 1.38 -25.31
N SER A 411 25.81 2.56 -25.24
CA SER A 411 25.28 3.73 -24.50
C SER A 411 23.93 4.28 -24.98
N TRP A 412 23.46 3.86 -26.17
CA TRP A 412 22.14 4.21 -26.71
C TRP A 412 21.04 3.20 -26.36
N ALA A 413 21.41 1.98 -25.95
CA ALA A 413 20.45 0.92 -25.69
C ALA A 413 19.81 1.10 -24.30
N PRO A 414 18.53 0.77 -24.14
CA PRO A 414 17.88 0.85 -22.84
C PRO A 414 18.45 -0.20 -21.87
N TRP A 415 18.54 0.18 -20.61
CA TRP A 415 18.67 -0.74 -19.50
C TRP A 415 17.42 -1.59 -19.39
N LEU A 416 17.58 -2.88 -19.13
CA LEU A 416 16.48 -3.84 -19.00
C LEU A 416 16.50 -4.47 -17.61
N ARG A 417 15.32 -4.61 -17.01
CA ARG A 417 15.13 -5.13 -15.65
C ARG A 417 14.00 -6.13 -15.64
N THR A 418 14.18 -7.20 -14.90
CA THR A 418 13.10 -8.11 -14.56
C THR A 418 13.31 -8.71 -13.18
N GLY A 419 12.25 -9.21 -12.57
CA GLY A 419 12.34 -9.80 -11.24
C GLY A 419 11.07 -10.55 -10.86
N PHE A 420 11.13 -11.18 -9.70
CA PHE A 420 10.06 -11.97 -9.12
C PHE A 420 9.94 -11.62 -7.65
N THR A 421 8.71 -11.48 -7.17
CA THR A 421 8.40 -11.21 -5.75
C THR A 421 7.30 -12.15 -5.28
N THR A 422 7.40 -12.65 -4.06
CA THR A 422 6.34 -13.43 -3.40
C THR A 422 6.36 -13.22 -1.88
N GLY A 423 5.25 -13.52 -1.21
CA GLY A 423 5.06 -13.21 0.22
C GLY A 423 4.74 -11.72 0.46
N GLY A 424 4.99 -11.22 1.67
CA GLY A 424 4.69 -9.81 2.02
C GLY A 424 3.20 -9.48 2.16
N GLY A 425 2.33 -10.50 2.29
CA GLY A 425 0.88 -10.34 2.19
C GLY A 425 0.39 -9.91 0.80
N ASP A 426 1.27 -10.02 -0.20
CA ASP A 426 1.14 -9.55 -1.59
C ASP A 426 0.92 -10.76 -2.53
N LEU A 427 0.37 -10.53 -3.72
CA LEU A 427 0.31 -11.55 -4.75
C LEU A 427 1.72 -11.79 -5.32
N THR A 428 2.00 -13.04 -5.67
CA THR A 428 3.20 -13.39 -6.44
C THR A 428 3.20 -12.63 -7.77
N GLY A 429 4.27 -11.88 -8.05
CA GLY A 429 4.36 -10.98 -9.19
C GLY A 429 5.64 -11.16 -9.99
N TRP A 430 5.51 -11.14 -11.32
CA TRP A 430 6.62 -10.98 -12.26
C TRP A 430 6.74 -9.50 -12.59
N THR A 431 7.91 -8.92 -12.36
CA THR A 431 8.18 -7.51 -12.64
C THR A 431 9.00 -7.34 -13.90
N PHE A 432 8.75 -6.24 -14.60
CA PHE A 432 9.57 -5.81 -15.72
C PHE A 432 9.74 -4.30 -15.69
N GLY A 433 10.89 -3.83 -16.13
CA GLY A 433 11.15 -2.42 -16.28
C GLY A 433 12.38 -2.16 -17.15
N GLY A 434 12.67 -0.89 -17.31
CA GLY A 434 13.85 -0.45 -18.02
C GLY A 434 14.12 1.03 -17.78
N GLY A 435 15.12 1.54 -18.47
CA GLY A 435 15.47 2.95 -18.41
C GLY A 435 16.48 3.31 -19.48
N PHE A 436 16.73 4.61 -19.64
CA PHE A 436 17.77 5.09 -20.52
C PHE A 436 18.35 6.41 -19.99
N ARG A 437 19.58 6.68 -20.40
CA ARG A 437 20.33 7.88 -20.04
C ARG A 437 20.43 8.80 -21.25
N LEU A 438 20.08 10.08 -21.06
CA LEU A 438 20.29 11.12 -22.06
C LEU A 438 21.12 12.26 -21.44
N GLY A 439 22.44 12.23 -21.65
CA GLY A 439 23.38 13.15 -21.01
C GLY A 439 23.38 13.02 -19.48
N ASN A 440 22.83 14.02 -18.80
CA ASN A 440 22.69 14.04 -17.34
C ASN A 440 21.32 13.55 -16.85
N PHE A 441 20.37 13.30 -17.75
CA PHE A 441 19.02 12.84 -17.41
C PHE A 441 18.94 11.31 -17.43
N TYR A 442 18.20 10.76 -16.47
CA TYR A 442 17.94 9.33 -16.31
C TYR A 442 16.42 9.13 -16.23
N PHE A 443 15.89 8.39 -17.19
CA PHE A 443 14.49 8.01 -17.27
C PHE A 443 14.39 6.53 -16.92
N ASP A 444 13.55 6.18 -15.95
CA ASP A 444 13.30 4.80 -15.55
C ASP A 444 11.78 4.54 -15.46
N GLY A 445 11.34 3.36 -15.88
CA GLY A 445 9.93 2.96 -15.83
C GLY A 445 9.78 1.45 -15.61
N ALA A 446 8.76 1.04 -14.85
CA ALA A 446 8.53 -0.37 -14.50
C ALA A 446 7.07 -0.70 -14.17
N MET A 447 6.74 -1.99 -14.18
CA MET A 447 5.46 -2.57 -13.78
C MET A 447 5.71 -3.72 -12.79
N SER A 448 4.89 -3.81 -11.73
CA SER A 448 5.01 -4.86 -10.69
C SER A 448 4.27 -6.16 -11.02
N ASP A 449 3.37 -6.11 -12.01
CA ASP A 449 2.42 -7.19 -12.33
C ASP A 449 2.47 -7.50 -13.84
N PHE A 450 3.68 -7.60 -14.40
CA PHE A 450 3.95 -7.69 -15.85
C PHE A 450 3.38 -8.96 -16.50
N GLN A 451 3.11 -10.02 -15.72
CA GLN A 451 2.40 -11.21 -16.20
C GLN A 451 1.04 -10.87 -16.86
N TYR A 452 0.38 -9.79 -16.42
CA TYR A 452 -0.89 -9.35 -16.98
C TYR A 452 -0.77 -8.64 -18.34
N PHE A 453 0.43 -8.27 -18.79
CA PHE A 453 0.64 -7.79 -20.15
C PHE A 453 0.31 -8.87 -21.19
N PHE A 454 0.69 -10.12 -20.91
CA PHE A 454 0.39 -11.28 -21.76
C PHE A 454 -0.98 -11.91 -21.48
N THR A 455 -1.57 -11.63 -20.32
CA THR A 455 -2.89 -12.15 -19.92
C THR A 455 -3.80 -11.04 -19.35
N PRO A 456 -4.18 -10.02 -20.13
CA PRO A 456 -4.92 -8.86 -19.61
C PRO A 456 -6.26 -9.23 -18.96
N SER A 457 -6.89 -10.31 -19.44
CA SER A 457 -8.16 -10.81 -18.89
C SER A 457 -8.00 -11.44 -17.49
N LYS A 458 -6.80 -11.90 -17.13
CA LYS A 458 -6.46 -12.39 -15.79
C LYS A 458 -5.92 -11.31 -14.85
N ALA A 459 -5.90 -10.05 -15.30
CA ALA A 459 -5.45 -8.93 -14.48
C ALA A 459 -6.30 -8.79 -13.21
N LYS A 460 -5.62 -8.85 -12.06
CA LYS A 460 -6.16 -8.54 -10.74
C LYS A 460 -5.83 -7.11 -10.29
N ARG A 461 -4.71 -6.58 -10.79
CA ARG A 461 -4.13 -5.29 -10.38
C ARG A 461 -3.49 -4.57 -11.56
N ALA A 462 -3.53 -3.25 -11.52
CA ALA A 462 -2.75 -2.37 -12.37
C ALA A 462 -1.59 -1.79 -11.54
N SER A 463 -0.38 -1.74 -12.11
CA SER A 463 0.78 -1.10 -11.49
C SER A 463 1.66 -0.38 -12.51
N VAL A 464 2.21 0.75 -12.07
CA VAL A 464 3.21 1.53 -12.82
C VAL A 464 4.14 2.23 -11.84
N SER A 465 5.42 2.28 -12.18
CA SER A 465 6.39 3.14 -11.51
C SER A 465 7.21 3.89 -12.55
N LEU A 466 7.48 5.16 -12.28
CA LEU A 466 8.17 6.10 -13.16
C LEU A 466 9.15 6.94 -12.35
N GLY A 467 10.27 7.35 -12.95
CA GLY A 467 11.21 8.25 -12.31
C GLY A 467 12.04 9.01 -13.32
N LEU A 468 12.22 10.31 -13.07
CA LEU A 468 13.13 11.18 -13.81
C LEU A 468 14.06 11.89 -12.82
N ARG A 469 15.35 11.55 -12.88
CA ARG A 469 16.40 12.22 -12.11
C ARG A 469 17.48 12.84 -13.01
N MET A 470 18.10 13.90 -12.53
CA MET A 470 19.33 14.45 -13.08
C MET A 470 20.51 14.05 -12.21
N ARG A 471 21.66 13.73 -12.81
CA ARG A 471 22.95 13.56 -12.12
C ARG A 471 24.03 14.43 -12.73
N PHE A 472 24.83 15.04 -11.87
CA PHE A 472 26.04 15.76 -12.18
C PHE A 472 27.20 14.99 -11.53
N ASP A 473 28.18 14.60 -12.34
CA ASP A 473 29.27 13.65 -12.01
C ASP A 473 30.64 14.34 -12.01
#